data_AF-V5HPX7-F1
#
_entry.id   AF-V5HPX7-F1
#
_cell.length_a   1.000
_cell.length_b   1.000
_cell.length_c   1.000
_cell.angle_alpha   90.00
_cell.angle_beta   90.00
_cell.angle_gamma   90.00
#
_symmetry.space_group_name_H-M   'P 1'
#
loop_
_entity.id
_entity.type
_entity.pdbx_description
1 polymer ?
#
loop_
_entity_poly.entity_id
_entity_poly.type
_entity_poly.pdbx_seq_one_letter_code
_entity_poly.pdbx_strand_id
1 'polypeptide(L)'
;MDIRKILACFLFSVLLVLGGSQKSSEPASLKSPRNPKTATSSKAAGIQAKQAVPNNTPAAPPPAAPSTDPEICAMESKIAGSGLPSLECTLKELPEDILTKWNDPVTKSKKKSSDILKEICDAGTRNEDPDFIRTLSDNEKAMVNDTSVLCRIRKTTPSECTLPLL
;
A
#
# COMPACT_ATOMS: atom_id res chain seq x y z
N MET A 1 21.28 4.94 -38.79
CA MET A 1 21.02 6.11 -37.94
C MET A 1 22.28 6.98 -37.98
N ASP A 2 22.21 8.17 -38.58
CA ASP A 2 23.39 9.02 -38.81
C ASP A 2 24.01 9.48 -37.49
N ILE A 3 25.31 9.22 -37.30
CA ILE A 3 26.08 9.65 -36.11
C ILE A 3 25.95 11.15 -35.85
N ARG A 4 25.80 11.96 -36.91
CA ARG A 4 25.55 13.40 -36.80
C ARG A 4 24.25 13.73 -36.07
N LYS A 5 23.19 12.94 -36.26
CA LYS A 5 21.90 13.10 -35.55
C LYS A 5 21.99 12.66 -34.10
N ILE A 6 22.76 11.61 -33.81
CA ILE A 6 22.95 11.12 -32.44
C ILE A 6 23.72 12.15 -31.60
N LEU A 7 24.78 12.73 -32.16
CA LEU A 7 25.58 13.75 -31.49
C LEU A 7 24.77 15.02 -31.21
N ALA A 8 23.90 15.43 -32.14
CA ALA A 8 23.00 16.57 -31.94
C ALA A 8 22.00 16.33 -30.81
N CYS A 9 21.39 15.14 -30.73
CA CYS A 9 20.47 14.79 -29.65
C CYS A 9 21.14 14.77 -28.28
N PHE A 10 22.37 14.25 -28.21
CA PHE A 10 23.13 14.20 -26.97
C PHE A 10 23.50 15.61 -26.48
N LEU A 11 24.01 16.47 -27.37
CA LEU A 11 24.35 17.86 -27.04
C LEU A 11 23.12 18.67 -26.63
N PHE A 12 21.97 18.46 -27.27
CA PHE A 12 20.72 19.14 -26.92
C PHE A 12 20.20 18.72 -25.53
N SER A 13 20.35 17.44 -25.17
CA SER A 13 19.93 16.92 -23.86
C SER A 13 20.77 17.49 -22.72
N VAL A 14 22.08 17.66 -22.92
CA VAL A 14 22.98 18.26 -21.93
C VAL A 14 22.66 19.75 -21.73
N LEU A 15 22.30 20.49 -22.80
CA LEU A 15 21.88 21.89 -22.70
C LEU A 15 20.58 22.09 -21.91
N LEU A 16 19.60 21.18 -22.05
CA LEU A 16 18.35 21.23 -21.29
C LEU A 16 18.56 20.97 -19.79
N VAL A 17 19.50 20.09 -19.44
CA VAL A 17 19.81 19.78 -18.04
C VAL A 17 20.64 20.89 -17.37
N LEU A 18 21.50 21.58 -18.12
CA LEU A 18 22.32 22.68 -17.58
C LEU A 18 21.62 24.06 -17.59
N GLY A 19 20.59 24.26 -18.42
CA GLY A 19 19.89 25.56 -18.58
C GLY A 19 18.86 25.90 -17.49
N GLY A 20 18.58 24.99 -16.55
CA GLY A 20 17.48 25.13 -15.59
C GLY A 20 17.76 25.93 -14.32
N SER A 21 18.94 26.54 -14.16
CA SER A 21 19.25 27.36 -12.97
C SER A 21 19.22 28.86 -13.30
N GLN A 22 18.03 29.40 -13.52
CA GLN A 22 17.77 30.83 -13.35
C GLN A 22 16.83 31.05 -12.16
N LYS A 23 17.35 31.86 -11.25
CA LYS A 23 16.83 32.21 -9.94
C LYS A 23 15.89 33.41 -10.02
N SER A 24 14.76 33.36 -9.32
CA SER A 24 13.99 34.51 -8.80
C SER A 24 12.98 33.96 -7.76
N SER A 25 13.22 34.08 -6.43
CA SER A 25 12.75 35.17 -5.54
C SER A 25 11.22 35.30 -5.59
N GLU A 26 10.41 34.99 -4.55
CA GLU A 26 10.44 35.39 -3.13
C GLU A 26 9.51 34.48 -2.27
N PRO A 27 9.69 34.36 -0.92
CA PRO A 27 9.14 33.28 -0.11
C PRO A 27 7.85 33.63 0.66
N ALA A 28 6.95 32.67 0.81
CA ALA A 28 5.80 32.79 1.71
C ALA A 28 6.19 32.40 3.15
N SER A 29 5.92 33.36 4.05
CA SER A 29 6.34 33.51 5.44
C SER A 29 6.26 32.30 6.37
N LEU A 30 7.37 32.00 7.05
CA LEU A 30 7.35 31.50 8.43
C LEU A 30 6.73 32.56 9.35
N LYS A 31 5.73 32.18 10.16
CA LYS A 31 5.33 32.99 11.32
C LYS A 31 5.90 32.38 12.60
N SER A 32 6.96 33.02 13.09
CA SER A 32 7.39 33.11 14.49
C SER A 32 8.43 34.23 14.58
N PRO A 33 8.76 34.84 15.74
CA PRO A 33 7.98 35.23 16.92
C PRO A 33 8.18 36.75 17.24
N ARG A 34 7.37 37.35 18.13
CA ARG A 34 7.84 38.53 18.89
C ARG A 34 7.26 38.61 20.29
N ASN A 35 8.16 38.34 21.24
CA ASN A 35 8.06 38.56 22.68
C ASN A 35 7.90 40.07 22.99
N PRO A 36 7.36 40.45 24.16
CA PRO A 36 8.22 41.23 25.04
C PRO A 36 8.12 40.92 26.56
N LYS A 37 9.30 40.74 27.15
CA LYS A 37 9.82 41.26 28.44
C LYS A 37 9.14 40.88 29.78
N THR A 38 9.86 40.02 30.52
CA THR A 38 10.30 40.12 31.94
C THR A 38 9.37 40.66 33.04
N ALA A 39 9.04 39.80 34.01
CA ALA A 39 9.16 39.98 35.48
C ALA A 39 8.82 38.64 36.19
N THR A 40 9.81 37.89 36.68
CA THR A 40 10.19 37.76 38.12
C THR A 40 9.07 37.33 39.07
N SER A 41 9.20 36.06 39.52
CA SER A 41 9.05 35.55 40.89
C SER A 41 7.71 35.60 41.63
N SER A 42 7.42 34.44 42.24
CA SER A 42 6.78 34.19 43.55
C SER A 42 5.28 33.87 43.64
N LYS A 43 5.07 32.62 44.10
CA LYS A 43 4.20 32.20 45.22
C LYS A 43 2.77 31.70 44.91
N ALA A 44 2.67 30.37 44.95
CA ALA A 44 1.67 29.52 45.62
C ALA A 44 0.20 29.98 45.74
N ALA A 45 -0.71 29.16 45.21
CA ALA A 45 -1.83 28.56 45.96
C ALA A 45 -2.46 27.45 45.11
N GLY A 46 -2.65 26.27 45.69
CA GLY A 46 -2.97 25.03 44.98
C GLY A 46 -4.37 24.99 44.37
N ILE A 47 -4.45 24.39 43.18
CA ILE A 47 -5.64 23.72 42.69
C ILE A 47 -5.22 22.28 42.43
N GLN A 48 -5.75 21.35 43.22
CA GLN A 48 -5.61 19.92 42.96
C GLN A 48 -6.22 19.63 41.58
N ALA A 49 -5.37 19.51 40.57
CA ALA A 49 -5.76 18.87 39.34
C ALA A 49 -5.98 17.39 39.67
N LYS A 50 -7.24 16.96 39.66
CA LYS A 50 -7.60 15.55 39.63
C LYS A 50 -6.86 14.94 38.43
N GLN A 51 -5.78 14.23 38.71
CA GLN A 51 -4.99 13.56 37.70
C GLN A 51 -5.91 12.50 37.09
N ALA A 52 -6.37 12.73 35.86
CA ALA A 52 -7.03 11.70 35.09
C ALA A 52 -5.97 10.61 34.87
N VAL A 53 -6.13 9.50 35.56
CA VAL A 53 -5.35 8.28 35.32
C VAL A 53 -5.50 7.98 33.83
N PRO A 54 -4.39 7.87 33.05
CA PRO A 54 -4.48 7.39 31.68
C PRO A 54 -5.10 6.01 31.75
N ASN A 55 -6.33 5.89 31.26
CA ASN A 55 -6.97 4.60 31.14
C ASN A 55 -6.21 3.88 30.02
N ASN A 56 -5.15 3.14 30.39
CA ASN A 56 -4.35 2.30 29.51
C ASN A 56 -5.16 1.06 29.08
N THR A 57 -6.41 1.25 28.70
CA THR A 57 -7.16 0.22 27.99
C THR A 57 -6.64 0.28 26.56
N PRO A 58 -5.97 -0.78 26.06
CA PRO A 58 -5.64 -0.85 24.66
C PRO A 58 -6.93 -0.63 23.86
N ALA A 59 -6.89 0.28 22.89
CA ALA A 59 -8.00 0.41 21.95
C ALA A 59 -8.28 -1.00 21.39
N ALA A 60 -9.55 -1.40 21.40
CA ALA A 60 -9.95 -2.67 20.80
C ALA A 60 -9.33 -2.72 19.39
N PRO A 61 -8.68 -3.83 19.01
CA PRO A 61 -8.15 -3.98 17.66
C PRO A 61 -9.26 -3.63 16.67
N PRO A 62 -8.97 -2.88 15.60
CA PRO A 62 -9.94 -2.71 14.54
C PRO A 62 -10.41 -4.10 14.07
N PRO A 63 -11.66 -4.23 13.58
CA PRO A 63 -12.14 -5.47 13.02
C PRO A 63 -11.09 -6.03 12.05
N ALA A 64 -10.79 -7.32 12.16
CA ALA A 64 -9.82 -7.94 11.27
C ALA A 64 -10.30 -7.72 9.83
N ALA A 65 -9.54 -6.94 9.06
CA ALA A 65 -9.78 -6.80 7.64
C ALA A 65 -9.63 -8.18 6.98
N PRO A 66 -10.36 -8.47 5.90
CA PRO A 66 -10.11 -9.67 5.11
C PRO A 66 -8.63 -9.76 4.75
N SER A 67 -8.04 -10.95 4.84
CA SER A 67 -6.60 -11.12 4.56
C SER A 67 -6.26 -11.01 3.08
N THR A 68 -7.24 -10.80 2.20
CA THR A 68 -7.06 -10.59 0.76
C THR A 68 -7.93 -9.42 0.33
N ASP A 69 -7.43 -8.64 -0.62
CA ASP A 69 -8.10 -7.45 -1.14
C ASP A 69 -9.53 -7.76 -1.61
N PRO A 70 -10.57 -7.21 -0.93
CA PRO A 70 -11.95 -7.51 -1.25
C PRO A 70 -12.38 -7.04 -2.66
N GLU A 71 -11.66 -6.07 -3.25
CA GLU A 71 -11.96 -5.61 -4.60
C GLU A 71 -11.65 -6.69 -5.65
N ILE A 72 -10.75 -7.64 -5.37
CA ILE A 72 -10.51 -8.79 -6.26
C ILE A 72 -11.80 -9.60 -6.41
N CYS A 73 -12.55 -9.82 -5.33
CA CYS A 73 -13.84 -10.51 -5.35
C CYS A 73 -14.95 -9.64 -5.97
N ALA A 74 -14.91 -8.33 -5.75
CA ALA A 74 -15.82 -7.41 -6.43
C ALA A 74 -15.64 -7.46 -7.95
N MET A 75 -14.40 -7.51 -8.45
CA MET A 75 -14.09 -7.71 -9.86
C MET A 75 -14.61 -9.06 -10.36
N GLU A 76 -14.26 -10.15 -9.67
CA GLU A 76 -14.68 -11.50 -10.03
C GLU A 76 -16.20 -11.65 -10.13
N SER A 77 -16.95 -11.00 -9.23
CA SER A 77 -18.41 -11.01 -9.24
C SER A 77 -19.03 -10.25 -10.43
N LYS A 78 -18.34 -9.21 -10.93
CA LYS A 78 -18.79 -8.41 -12.09
C LYS A 78 -18.46 -9.12 -13.40
N ILE A 79 -17.25 -9.65 -13.51
CA ILE A 79 -16.74 -10.37 -14.67
C ILE A 79 -15.97 -11.57 -14.15
N ALA A 80 -16.50 -12.78 -14.37
CA ALA A 80 -15.84 -14.02 -13.98
C ALA A 80 -14.44 -14.11 -14.62
N GLY A 81 -13.46 -14.51 -13.82
CA GLY A 81 -12.05 -14.58 -14.18
C GLY A 81 -11.29 -13.24 -14.09
N SER A 82 -11.95 -12.11 -13.85
CA SER A 82 -11.26 -10.82 -13.81
C SER A 82 -10.44 -10.60 -12.53
N GLY A 83 -10.76 -11.30 -11.44
CA GLY A 83 -9.95 -11.29 -10.21
C GLY A 83 -8.71 -12.18 -10.31
N LEU A 84 -8.71 -13.14 -11.23
CA LEU A 84 -7.68 -14.17 -11.34
C LEU A 84 -6.27 -13.60 -11.58
N PRO A 85 -6.05 -12.63 -12.50
CA PRO A 85 -4.70 -12.09 -12.73
C PRO A 85 -4.10 -11.40 -11.50
N SER A 86 -4.95 -10.79 -10.67
CA SER A 86 -4.54 -10.14 -9.42
C SER A 86 -4.16 -11.19 -8.37
N LEU A 87 -4.94 -12.27 -8.24
CA LEU A 87 -4.62 -13.38 -7.35
C LEU A 87 -3.33 -14.10 -7.78
N GLU A 88 -3.17 -14.39 -9.07
CA GLU A 88 -1.98 -15.06 -9.59
C GLU A 88 -0.71 -14.22 -9.38
N CYS A 89 -0.82 -12.89 -9.53
CA CYS A 89 0.25 -11.98 -9.13
C CYS A 89 0.53 -12.08 -7.63
N THR A 90 -0.50 -12.12 -6.79
CA THR A 90 -0.34 -12.21 -5.33
C THR A 90 0.42 -13.47 -4.94
N LEU A 91 -0.01 -14.62 -5.49
CA LEU A 91 0.65 -15.91 -5.27
C LEU A 91 2.12 -15.92 -5.70
N LYS A 92 2.47 -15.12 -6.72
CA LYS A 92 3.84 -15.02 -7.23
C LYS A 92 4.73 -14.09 -6.40
N GLU A 93 4.17 -12.99 -5.90
CA GLU A 93 4.93 -11.94 -5.20
C GLU A 93 4.98 -12.15 -3.68
N LEU A 94 4.21 -13.09 -3.15
CA LEU A 94 4.27 -13.47 -1.74
C LEU A 94 5.63 -14.09 -1.35
N PRO A 95 6.14 -13.82 -0.14
CA PRO A 95 7.30 -14.52 0.40
C PRO A 95 7.13 -16.04 0.40
N GLU A 96 8.22 -16.76 0.15
CA GLU A 96 8.21 -18.22 -0.02
C GLU A 96 7.69 -18.99 1.22
N ASP A 97 7.97 -18.48 2.42
CA ASP A 97 7.52 -19.07 3.69
C ASP A 97 5.99 -18.97 3.86
N ILE A 98 5.40 -17.83 3.50
CA ILE A 98 3.93 -17.64 3.48
C ILE A 98 3.31 -18.49 2.37
N LEU A 99 3.92 -18.47 1.18
CA LEU A 99 3.45 -19.23 0.03
C LEU A 99 3.47 -20.75 0.29
N THR A 100 4.47 -21.25 1.02
CA THR A 100 4.54 -22.68 1.42
C THR A 100 3.34 -23.05 2.31
N LYS A 101 2.97 -22.19 3.26
CA LYS A 101 1.79 -22.39 4.12
C LYS A 101 0.48 -22.37 3.32
N TRP A 102 0.41 -21.57 2.25
CA TRP A 102 -0.70 -21.58 1.30
C TRP A 102 -0.73 -22.84 0.45
N ASN A 103 0.42 -23.28 -0.04
CA ASN A 103 0.54 -24.38 -1.00
C ASN A 103 0.34 -25.74 -0.36
N ASP A 104 0.67 -25.95 0.91
CA ASP A 104 0.52 -27.26 1.55
C ASP A 104 -0.94 -27.77 1.52
N PRO A 105 -1.96 -26.99 1.92
CA PRO A 105 -3.37 -27.40 1.79
C PRO A 105 -3.86 -27.42 0.33
N VAL A 106 -3.43 -26.47 -0.49
CA VAL A 106 -3.88 -26.27 -1.89
C VAL A 106 -3.35 -27.37 -2.80
N THR A 107 -2.08 -27.75 -2.65
CA THR A 107 -1.39 -28.78 -3.46
C THR A 107 -1.92 -30.17 -3.11
N LYS A 108 -2.17 -30.44 -1.82
CA LYS A 108 -2.85 -31.68 -1.36
C LYS A 108 -4.24 -31.82 -1.98
N SER A 109 -4.94 -30.72 -2.20
CA SER A 109 -6.27 -30.69 -2.80
C SER A 109 -6.27 -30.50 -4.33
N LYS A 110 -5.10 -30.35 -4.97
CA LYS A 110 -4.93 -30.12 -6.42
C LYS A 110 -5.80 -28.97 -6.96
N LYS A 111 -6.03 -27.94 -6.15
CA LYS A 111 -6.85 -26.79 -6.51
C LYS A 111 -6.13 -25.91 -7.53
N LYS A 112 -6.87 -25.38 -8.51
CA LYS A 112 -6.39 -24.37 -9.46
C LYS A 112 -6.54 -22.97 -8.85
N SER A 113 -5.84 -21.98 -9.40
CA SER A 113 -5.96 -20.57 -8.99
C SER A 113 -7.42 -20.07 -8.97
N SER A 114 -8.26 -20.56 -9.89
CA SER A 114 -9.69 -20.23 -9.93
C SER A 114 -10.46 -20.80 -8.75
N ASP A 115 -10.10 -21.99 -8.29
CA ASP A 115 -10.74 -22.64 -7.15
C ASP A 115 -10.33 -21.93 -5.85
N ILE A 116 -9.06 -21.52 -5.76
CA ILE A 116 -8.53 -20.70 -4.67
C ILE A 116 -9.25 -19.35 -4.62
N LEU A 117 -9.39 -18.68 -5.77
CA LEU A 117 -10.10 -17.40 -5.85
C LEU A 117 -11.54 -17.54 -5.37
N LYS A 118 -12.23 -18.60 -5.82
CA LYS A 118 -13.59 -18.88 -5.39
C LYS A 118 -13.68 -19.08 -3.88
N GLU A 119 -12.78 -19.86 -3.30
CA GLU A 119 -12.76 -20.13 -1.86
C GLU A 119 -12.50 -18.86 -1.04
N ILE A 120 -11.58 -17.99 -1.50
CA ILE A 120 -11.33 -16.68 -0.89
C ILE A 120 -12.59 -15.83 -0.94
N CYS A 121 -13.26 -15.74 -2.10
CA CYS A 121 -14.44 -14.90 -2.23
C CYS A 121 -15.65 -15.45 -1.46
N ASP A 122 -15.85 -16.77 -1.46
CA ASP A 122 -16.91 -17.42 -0.69
C ASP A 122 -16.69 -17.21 0.82
N ALA A 123 -15.45 -17.30 1.32
CA ALA A 123 -15.12 -16.97 2.71
C ALA A 123 -15.31 -15.48 3.01
N GLY A 124 -14.92 -14.61 2.08
CA GLY A 124 -15.12 -13.16 2.18
C GLY A 124 -16.59 -12.76 2.34
N THR A 125 -17.53 -13.48 1.70
CA THR A 125 -18.97 -13.22 1.92
C THR A 125 -19.42 -13.46 3.36
N ARG A 126 -18.68 -14.28 4.11
CA ARG A 126 -18.91 -14.58 5.53
C ARG A 126 -18.05 -13.71 6.46
N ASN A 127 -17.26 -12.79 5.92
CA ASN A 127 -16.20 -12.05 6.64
C ASN A 127 -15.20 -12.99 7.33
N GLU A 128 -14.88 -14.10 6.66
CA GLU A 128 -13.94 -15.11 7.13
C GLU A 128 -12.76 -15.22 6.17
N ASP A 129 -11.65 -15.73 6.67
CA ASP A 129 -10.55 -16.21 5.83
C ASP A 129 -10.80 -17.68 5.45
N PRO A 130 -10.38 -18.13 4.26
CA PRO A 130 -10.36 -19.55 3.94
C PRO A 130 -9.35 -20.30 4.84
N ASP A 131 -9.52 -21.61 5.00
CA ASP A 131 -8.78 -22.40 5.99
C ASP A 131 -7.25 -22.33 5.81
N PHE A 132 -6.77 -22.21 4.57
CA PHE A 132 -5.33 -22.08 4.28
C PHE A 132 -4.74 -20.70 4.60
N ILE A 133 -5.57 -19.67 4.77
CA ILE A 133 -5.17 -18.35 5.25
C ILE A 133 -5.36 -18.25 6.78
N ARG A 134 -6.35 -18.93 7.35
CA ARG A 134 -6.62 -18.91 8.80
C ARG A 134 -5.45 -19.37 9.66
N THR A 135 -4.59 -20.23 9.11
CA THR A 135 -3.39 -20.76 9.79
C THR A 135 -2.22 -19.76 9.83
N LEU A 136 -2.31 -18.66 9.08
CA LEU A 136 -1.33 -17.59 9.09
C LEU A 136 -1.47 -16.73 10.36
N SER A 137 -0.34 -16.19 10.80
CA SER A 137 -0.33 -15.13 11.82
C SER A 137 -0.93 -13.83 11.29
N ASP A 138 -1.37 -12.94 12.18
CA ASP A 138 -1.97 -11.65 11.79
C ASP A 138 -1.03 -10.80 10.92
N ASN A 139 0.29 -10.86 11.16
CA ASN A 139 1.27 -10.16 10.33
C ASN A 139 1.35 -10.75 8.91
N GLU A 140 1.35 -12.08 8.79
CA GLU A 140 1.36 -12.74 7.48
C GLU A 140 0.08 -12.47 6.70
N LYS A 141 -1.08 -12.45 7.38
CA LYS A 141 -2.36 -12.04 6.79
C LYS A 141 -2.33 -10.61 6.25
N ALA A 142 -1.74 -9.69 7.03
CA ALA A 142 -1.57 -8.31 6.58
C ALA A 142 -0.69 -8.24 5.33
N MET A 143 0.40 -9.01 5.29
CA MET A 143 1.27 -9.09 4.11
C MET A 143 0.56 -9.64 2.87
N VAL A 144 -0.29 -10.67 3.02
CA VAL A 144 -1.15 -11.16 1.93
C VAL A 144 -2.05 -10.04 1.44
N ASN A 145 -2.74 -9.35 2.34
CA ASN A 145 -3.66 -8.27 1.97
C ASN A 145 -2.90 -7.18 1.19
N ASP A 146 -1.80 -6.67 1.73
CA ASP A 146 -1.01 -5.61 1.10
C ASP A 146 -0.48 -6.03 -0.29
N THR A 147 0.03 -7.26 -0.39
CA THR A 147 0.49 -7.81 -1.67
C THR A 147 -0.65 -7.91 -2.68
N SER A 148 -1.83 -8.34 -2.24
CA SER A 148 -3.00 -8.47 -3.11
C SER A 148 -3.53 -7.13 -3.60
N VAL A 149 -3.53 -6.10 -2.76
CA VAL A 149 -3.87 -4.72 -3.14
C VAL A 149 -2.89 -4.20 -4.19
N LEU A 150 -1.58 -4.37 -3.97
CA LEU A 150 -0.55 -3.94 -4.90
C LEU A 150 -0.66 -4.66 -6.25
N CYS A 151 -0.90 -5.97 -6.22
CA CYS A 151 -1.09 -6.78 -7.41
C CYS A 151 -2.34 -6.39 -8.18
N ARG A 152 -3.47 -6.15 -7.51
CA ARG A 152 -4.67 -5.61 -8.14
C ARG A 152 -4.35 -4.31 -8.87
N ILE A 153 -3.77 -3.33 -8.17
CA ILE A 153 -3.42 -2.03 -8.76
C ILE A 153 -2.53 -2.23 -9.98
N ARG A 154 -1.47 -3.04 -9.90
CA ARG A 154 -0.57 -3.31 -11.04
C ARG A 154 -1.30 -3.96 -12.23
N LYS A 155 -2.30 -4.81 -11.99
CA LYS A 155 -3.04 -5.52 -13.04
C LYS A 155 -4.17 -4.70 -13.65
N THR A 156 -4.76 -3.77 -12.91
CA THR A 156 -5.90 -2.98 -13.35
C THR A 156 -5.54 -1.57 -13.79
N THR A 157 -4.38 -1.04 -13.37
CA THR A 157 -3.94 0.29 -13.78
C THR A 157 -3.51 0.26 -15.25
N PRO A 158 -4.12 1.08 -16.12
CA PRO A 158 -3.68 1.21 -17.50
C PRO A 158 -2.21 1.64 -17.57
N SER A 159 -1.45 1.11 -18.53
CA SER A 159 -0.11 1.59 -18.78
C SER A 159 -0.16 2.99 -19.41
N GLU A 160 0.38 3.99 -18.71
CA GLU A 160 0.52 5.37 -19.22
C GLU A 160 1.38 5.46 -20.50
N CYS A 161 2.19 4.43 -20.78
CA CYS A 161 3.01 4.34 -21.98
C CYS A 161 2.35 3.44 -23.04
N THR A 162 1.39 3.98 -23.79
CA THR A 162 1.04 3.37 -25.08
C THR A 162 2.17 3.72 -26.05
N LEU A 163 3.12 2.81 -26.26
CA LEU A 163 4.08 2.98 -27.37
C LEU A 163 3.25 2.95 -28.66
N PRO A 164 3.27 4.01 -29.50
CA PRO A 164 2.60 3.95 -30.78
C PRO A 164 3.21 2.81 -31.57
N LEU A 165 2.38 1.79 -31.87
CA LEU A 165 2.71 0.76 -32.85
C LEU A 165 2.88 1.47 -34.19
N LEU A 166 4.13 1.56 -34.63
CA LEU A 166 4.57 2.10 -35.92
C LEU A 166 4.88 0.95 -36.86
#